data_AF-X0XHC0-F1
#
_entry.id   AF-X0XHC0-F1
#
_cell.length_a   1.000
_cell.length_b   1.000
_cell.length_c   1.000
_cell.angle_alpha   90.00
_cell.angle_beta   90.00
_cell.angle_gamma   90.00
#
_symmetry.space_group_name_H-M   'P 1'
#
loop_
_entity.id
_entity.type
_entity.pdbx_description
1 polymer ?
#
loop_
_entity_poly.entity_id
_entity_poly.type
_entity_poly.pdbx_seq_one_letter_code
_entity_poly.pdbx_strand_id
1 'polypeptide(L)'
;GILIYLNQKTKAVLDGEETFNSFSKITSQLMLGSKNDTTKIDAINVTHTILEKWCEKKYPGIFKIYVDLSESAHPNYQGVCSGYSYVNEKDYVTVFKNRWAELYGDNLGELTLEFMRVFEQEYNKVWPEQFEKLEKWLEENDEQLESEKSGI
;
A
#
# COMPACT_ATOMS: atom_id res chain seq x y z
N GLY A 1 -1.71 1.10 -3.01
CA GLY A 1 -0.53 0.83 -2.15
C GLY A 1 0.66 0.37 -2.97
N ILE A 2 0.72 -0.92 -3.32
CA ILE A 2 1.88 -1.52 -4.01
C ILE A 2 2.20 -0.80 -5.33
N LEU A 3 1.19 -0.52 -6.16
CA LEU A 3 1.37 0.22 -7.41
C LEU A 3 2.08 1.56 -7.23
N ILE A 4 1.60 2.39 -6.29
CA ILE A 4 2.20 3.70 -5.96
C ILE A 4 3.67 3.53 -5.58
N TYR A 5 3.97 2.52 -4.76
CA TYR A 5 5.31 2.25 -4.29
C TYR A 5 6.23 1.78 -5.42
N LEU A 6 5.75 0.89 -6.28
CA LEU A 6 6.50 0.46 -7.47
C LEU A 6 6.76 1.63 -8.40
N ASN A 7 5.75 2.46 -8.67
CA ASN A 7 5.92 3.67 -9.49
C ASN A 7 6.98 4.61 -8.90
N GLN A 8 6.95 4.84 -7.59
CA GLN A 8 7.97 5.66 -6.93
C GLN A 8 9.37 5.05 -7.07
N LYS A 9 9.49 3.74 -6.92
CA LYS A 9 10.76 3.02 -7.01
C LYS A 9 11.31 2.96 -8.43
N THR A 10 10.45 2.78 -9.42
CA THR A 10 10.79 2.92 -10.84
C THR A 10 11.32 4.32 -11.13
N LYS A 11 10.66 5.38 -10.63
CA LYS A 11 11.14 6.74 -10.80
C LYS A 11 12.51 6.96 -10.15
N ALA A 12 12.75 6.43 -8.96
CA ALA A 12 14.05 6.55 -8.29
C ALA A 12 15.18 5.88 -9.09
N VAL A 13 14.92 4.74 -9.76
CA VAL A 13 15.88 4.13 -10.69
C VAL A 13 16.14 5.02 -11.89
N LEU A 14 15.08 5.52 -12.53
CA LEU A 14 15.18 6.41 -13.69
C LEU A 14 15.91 7.73 -13.37
N ASP A 15 15.75 8.26 -12.16
CA ASP A 15 16.40 9.47 -11.68
C ASP A 15 17.84 9.20 -11.18
N GLY A 16 18.29 7.95 -11.14
CA GLY A 16 19.62 7.54 -10.65
C GLY A 16 19.77 7.59 -9.12
N GLU A 17 18.67 7.75 -8.38
CA GLU A 17 18.65 7.77 -6.91
C GLU A 17 18.69 6.36 -6.30
N GLU A 18 18.31 5.35 -7.07
CA GLU A 18 18.27 3.95 -6.65
C GLU A 18 18.85 3.03 -7.74
N THR A 19 19.59 1.99 -7.34
CA THR A 19 20.15 1.04 -8.32
C THR A 19 19.10 0.05 -8.78
N PHE A 20 19.25 -0.46 -10.01
CA PHE A 20 18.36 -1.49 -10.55
C PHE A 20 18.40 -2.79 -9.69
N ASN A 21 19.56 -3.14 -9.13
CA ASN A 21 19.67 -4.28 -8.21
C ASN A 21 18.89 -4.08 -6.90
N SER A 22 18.88 -2.86 -6.34
CA SER A 22 18.03 -2.53 -5.17
C SER A 22 16.55 -2.65 -5.53
N PHE A 23 16.16 -2.09 -6.67
CA PHE A 23 14.80 -2.19 -7.20
C PHE A 23 14.34 -3.64 -7.38
N SER A 24 15.16 -4.46 -8.03
CA SER A 24 14.93 -5.90 -8.25
C SER A 24 14.80 -6.69 -6.94
N LYS A 25 15.62 -6.35 -5.94
CA LYS A 25 15.47 -6.92 -4.60
C LYS A 25 14.14 -6.54 -3.96
N ILE A 26 13.73 -5.27 -4.06
CA ILE A 26 12.45 -4.79 -3.51
C ILE A 26 11.28 -5.50 -4.19
N THR A 27 11.28 -5.61 -5.52
CA THR A 27 10.20 -6.33 -6.25
C THR A 27 10.14 -7.80 -5.84
N SER A 28 11.30 -8.44 -5.65
CA SER A 28 11.38 -9.81 -5.12
C SER A 28 10.81 -9.94 -3.71
N GLN A 29 11.13 -9.01 -2.80
CA GLN A 29 10.57 -9.00 -1.45
C GLN A 29 9.05 -8.76 -1.41
N LEU A 30 8.51 -7.98 -2.35
CA LEU A 30 7.07 -7.76 -2.48
C LEU A 30 6.33 -9.01 -2.98
N MET A 31 6.91 -9.73 -3.94
CA MET A 31 6.24 -10.84 -4.64
C MET A 31 6.49 -12.21 -4.01
N LEU A 32 7.70 -12.43 -3.49
CA LEU A 32 8.20 -13.73 -3.04
C LEU A 32 8.53 -13.74 -1.54
N GLY A 33 8.46 -12.59 -0.87
CA GLY A 33 8.81 -12.47 0.52
C GLY A 33 7.85 -13.25 1.43
N SER A 34 8.39 -13.88 2.46
CA SER A 34 7.61 -14.61 3.46
C SER A 34 7.77 -14.00 4.85
N LYS A 35 6.73 -14.15 5.70
CA LYS A 35 6.77 -13.81 7.13
C LYS A 35 7.00 -15.03 8.03
N ASN A 36 6.87 -16.24 7.48
CA ASN A 36 6.98 -17.50 8.21
C ASN A 36 8.10 -18.39 7.66
N ASP A 37 9.14 -17.75 7.09
CA ASP A 37 10.37 -18.39 6.59
C ASP A 37 10.15 -19.50 5.54
N THR A 38 8.98 -19.51 4.89
CA THR A 38 8.71 -20.43 3.77
C THR A 38 9.54 -20.10 2.53
N THR A 39 10.05 -18.87 2.43
CA THR A 39 11.03 -18.44 1.44
C THR A 39 12.23 -17.81 2.16
N LYS A 40 13.40 -17.77 1.49
CA LYS A 40 14.61 -17.11 2.02
C LYS A 40 14.57 -15.58 1.89
N ILE A 41 13.44 -15.02 1.46
CA ILE A 41 13.29 -13.61 1.14
C ILE A 41 12.38 -13.00 2.19
N ASP A 42 12.83 -11.94 2.85
CA ASP A 42 12.02 -11.26 3.85
C ASP A 42 10.85 -10.51 3.20
N ALA A 43 9.64 -10.68 3.75
CA ALA A 43 8.47 -9.92 3.32
C ALA A 43 8.51 -8.45 3.76
N ILE A 44 8.08 -7.55 2.88
CA ILE A 44 7.85 -6.15 3.23
C ILE A 44 6.48 -6.00 3.92
N ASN A 45 6.44 -5.26 5.03
CA ASN A 45 5.17 -4.89 5.66
C ASN A 45 4.43 -3.84 4.81
N VAL A 46 3.45 -4.28 4.03
CA VAL A 46 2.67 -3.39 3.13
C VAL A 46 1.96 -2.27 3.91
N THR A 47 1.34 -2.57 5.05
CA THR A 47 0.58 -1.56 5.80
C THR A 47 1.51 -0.46 6.33
N HIS A 48 2.54 -0.83 7.07
CA HIS A 48 3.42 0.16 7.72
C HIS A 48 4.42 0.79 6.75
N THR A 49 5.09 -0.03 5.93
CA THR A 49 6.12 0.49 5.01
C THR A 49 5.48 1.18 3.83
N ILE A 50 4.49 0.58 3.17
CA ILE A 50 3.97 1.12 1.91
C ILE A 50 2.85 2.14 2.15
N LEU A 51 1.78 1.77 2.86
CA LEU A 51 0.62 2.65 3.02
C LEU A 51 0.93 3.81 3.96
N GLU A 52 1.36 3.52 5.18
CA GLU A 52 1.58 4.54 6.22
C GLU A 52 2.80 5.43 5.94
N LYS A 53 3.92 4.88 5.48
CA LYS A 53 5.15 5.68 5.26
C LYS A 53 5.29 6.28 3.87
N TRP A 54 4.93 5.56 2.81
CA TRP A 54 5.18 6.00 1.44
C TRP A 54 3.96 6.62 0.78
N CYS A 55 2.82 5.91 0.80
CA CYS A 55 1.60 6.40 0.17
C CYS A 55 1.09 7.65 0.88
N GLU A 56 1.15 7.71 2.21
CA GLU A 56 0.78 8.90 3.00
C GLU A 56 1.58 10.16 2.62
N LYS A 57 2.86 10.01 2.26
CA LYS A 57 3.68 11.15 1.80
C LYS A 57 3.20 11.69 0.46
N LYS A 58 2.77 10.81 -0.45
CA LYS A 58 2.32 11.18 -1.80
C LYS A 58 0.86 11.63 -1.83
N TYR A 59 0.02 10.95 -1.04
CA TYR A 59 -1.42 11.20 -0.90
C TYR A 59 -1.75 11.30 0.59
N PRO A 60 -1.60 12.49 1.20
CA PRO A 60 -1.94 12.71 2.60
C PRO A 60 -3.38 12.29 2.91
N GLY A 61 -3.57 11.55 3.99
CA GLY A 61 -4.83 10.99 4.43
C GLY A 61 -5.14 9.60 3.88
N ILE A 62 -4.43 9.10 2.87
CA ILE A 62 -4.74 7.80 2.25
C ILE A 62 -4.62 6.63 3.24
N PHE A 63 -3.71 6.73 4.22
CA PHE A 63 -3.58 5.71 5.25
C PHE A 63 -4.81 5.70 6.18
N LYS A 64 -5.32 6.87 6.55
CA LYS A 64 -6.56 6.97 7.33
C LYS A 64 -7.75 6.40 6.58
N ILE A 65 -7.88 6.74 5.29
CA ILE A 65 -8.94 6.18 4.42
C ILE A 65 -8.85 4.65 4.42
N TYR A 66 -7.65 4.09 4.24
CA TYR A 66 -7.44 2.64 4.30
C TYR A 66 -7.85 2.05 5.66
N VAL A 67 -7.47 2.67 6.78
CA VAL A 67 -7.84 2.19 8.12
C VAL A 67 -9.35 2.19 8.31
N ASP A 68 -10.03 3.28 7.95
CA ASP A 68 -11.49 3.42 8.11
C ASP A 68 -12.24 2.40 7.24
N LEU A 69 -11.84 2.25 5.96
CA LEU A 69 -12.41 1.23 5.06
C LEU A 69 -12.12 -0.19 5.54
N SER A 70 -10.89 -0.47 5.99
CA SER A 70 -10.49 -1.78 6.48
C SER A 70 -11.27 -2.16 7.74
N GLU A 71 -11.45 -1.23 8.68
CA GLU A 71 -12.19 -1.49 9.91
C GLU A 71 -13.69 -1.72 9.63
N SER A 72 -14.24 -1.06 8.60
CA SER A 72 -15.63 -1.30 8.17
C SER A 72 -15.84 -2.68 7.53
N ALA A 73 -14.86 -3.19 6.78
CA ALA A 73 -14.95 -4.45 6.03
C ALA A 73 -14.45 -5.67 6.82
N HIS A 74 -13.39 -5.48 7.60
CA HIS A 74 -12.68 -6.51 8.36
C HIS A 74 -12.36 -5.96 9.76
N PRO A 75 -13.38 -5.76 10.61
CA PRO A 75 -13.16 -5.20 11.92
C PRO A 75 -12.28 -6.10 12.76
N ASN A 76 -11.38 -5.47 13.52
CA ASN A 76 -10.61 -6.17 14.52
C ASN A 76 -11.50 -6.50 15.74
N TYR A 77 -10.95 -7.19 16.75
CA TYR A 77 -11.69 -7.55 17.95
C TYR A 77 -12.39 -6.35 18.61
N GLN A 78 -11.67 -5.24 18.78
CA GLN A 78 -12.21 -4.01 19.36
C GLN A 78 -13.25 -3.36 18.44
N GLY A 79 -13.05 -3.40 17.13
CA GLY A 79 -14.03 -2.94 16.14
C GLY A 79 -15.34 -3.70 16.23
N VAL A 80 -15.30 -5.03 16.34
CA VAL A 80 -16.49 -5.86 16.52
C VAL A 80 -17.21 -5.50 17.83
N CYS A 81 -16.48 -5.37 18.93
CA CYS A 81 -17.05 -4.95 20.21
C CYS A 81 -17.73 -3.58 20.10
N SER A 82 -17.08 -2.61 19.44
CA SER A 82 -17.58 -1.23 19.31
C SER A 82 -18.74 -1.11 18.31
N GLY A 83 -18.74 -1.96 17.27
CA GLY A 83 -19.78 -2.03 16.25
C GLY A 83 -21.08 -2.64 16.77
N TYR A 84 -21.01 -3.50 17.80
CA TYR A 84 -22.19 -4.13 18.40
C TYR A 84 -22.50 -3.69 19.83
N SER A 85 -21.67 -2.86 20.45
CA SER A 85 -21.90 -2.37 21.80
C SER A 85 -21.28 -1.01 22.08
N TYR A 86 -21.73 -0.36 23.15
CA TYR A 86 -21.06 0.79 23.75
C TYR A 86 -21.40 0.89 25.24
N VAL A 87 -20.56 1.59 26.00
CA VAL A 87 -20.81 1.87 27.42
C VAL A 87 -21.57 3.19 27.53
N ASN A 88 -22.74 3.16 28.17
CA ASN A 88 -23.44 4.36 28.60
C ASN A 88 -22.98 4.71 30.02
N GLU A 89 -22.03 5.65 30.12
CA GLU A 89 -21.43 6.05 31.39
C GLU A 89 -22.40 6.71 32.36
N LYS A 90 -23.49 7.32 31.86
CA LYS A 90 -24.49 7.98 32.72
C LYS A 90 -25.32 6.97 33.49
N ASP A 91 -25.69 5.88 32.81
CA ASP A 91 -26.56 4.84 33.36
C ASP A 91 -25.77 3.64 33.88
N TYR A 92 -24.43 3.63 33.73
CA TYR A 92 -23.53 2.53 34.10
C TYR A 92 -23.92 1.19 33.47
N VAL A 93 -24.37 1.21 32.20
CA VAL A 93 -24.80 0.02 31.46
C VAL A 93 -24.03 -0.14 30.15
N THR A 94 -23.86 -1.40 29.72
CA THR A 94 -23.43 -1.72 28.36
C THR A 94 -24.65 -1.93 27.48
N VAL A 95 -24.75 -1.15 26.41
CA VAL A 95 -25.85 -1.24 25.44
C VAL A 95 -25.37 -2.02 24.23
N PHE A 96 -26.06 -3.11 23.91
CA PHE A 96 -25.81 -3.90 22.70
C PHE A 96 -26.74 -3.44 21.57
N LYS A 97 -26.18 -2.93 20.48
CA LYS A 97 -26.91 -2.51 19.27
C LYS A 97 -25.98 -2.54 18.06
N ASN A 98 -26.52 -2.78 16.86
CA ASN A 98 -25.77 -2.64 15.62
C ASN A 98 -25.51 -1.15 15.32
N ARG A 99 -24.24 -0.78 15.17
CA ARG A 99 -23.75 0.60 14.97
C ARG A 99 -22.91 0.77 13.71
N TRP A 100 -22.85 -0.21 12.82
CA TRP A 100 -21.96 -0.13 11.65
C TRP A 100 -22.26 1.08 10.76
N ALA A 101 -23.54 1.36 10.51
CA ALA A 101 -23.95 2.55 9.76
C ALA A 101 -23.65 3.86 10.52
N GLU A 102 -23.81 3.86 11.85
CA GLU A 102 -23.48 5.02 12.71
C GLU A 102 -21.98 5.32 12.71
N LEU A 103 -21.14 4.28 12.68
CA LEU A 103 -19.69 4.43 12.78
C LEU A 103 -19.01 4.69 11.43
N TYR A 104 -19.50 4.09 10.35
CA TYR A 104 -18.82 4.10 9.05
C TYR A 104 -19.73 4.47 7.87
N GLY A 105 -21.05 4.54 8.05
CA GLY A 105 -22.01 4.64 6.96
C GLY A 105 -21.96 5.96 6.19
N ASP A 106 -21.76 7.08 6.89
CA ASP A 106 -21.91 8.42 6.30
C ASP A 106 -20.89 8.71 5.19
N ASN A 107 -19.64 8.25 5.34
CA ASN A 107 -18.54 8.60 4.43
C ASN A 107 -18.03 7.43 3.59
N LEU A 108 -18.59 6.20 3.74
CA LEU A 108 -18.05 4.99 3.10
C LEU A 108 -17.94 5.13 1.57
N GLY A 109 -18.98 5.70 0.95
CA GLY A 109 -19.02 5.90 -0.50
C GLY A 109 -17.96 6.89 -0.98
N GLU A 110 -17.85 8.05 -0.33
CA GLU A 110 -16.88 9.08 -0.68
C GLU A 110 -15.43 8.58 -0.49
N LEU A 111 -15.15 7.94 0.65
CA LEU A 111 -13.85 7.35 0.95
C LEU A 111 -13.44 6.30 -0.09
N THR A 112 -14.39 5.46 -0.51
CA THR A 112 -14.16 4.46 -1.57
C THR A 112 -13.82 5.14 -2.89
N LEU A 113 -14.58 6.16 -3.28
CA LEU A 113 -14.35 6.91 -4.52
C LEU A 113 -12.99 7.62 -4.53
N GLU A 114 -12.60 8.23 -3.42
CA GLU A 114 -11.27 8.86 -3.30
C GLU A 114 -10.14 7.84 -3.46
N PHE A 115 -10.27 6.67 -2.84
CA PHE A 115 -9.27 5.60 -3.00
C PHE A 115 -9.20 5.09 -4.45
N MET A 116 -10.35 4.95 -5.12
CA MET A 116 -10.43 4.54 -6.52
C MET A 116 -9.83 5.60 -7.46
N ARG A 117 -10.05 6.90 -7.22
CA ARG A 117 -9.44 7.99 -8.00
C ARG A 117 -7.91 7.95 -7.92
N VAL A 118 -7.36 7.72 -6.74
CA VAL A 118 -5.90 7.56 -6.57
C VAL A 118 -5.40 6.36 -7.36
N PHE A 119 -6.10 5.22 -7.28
CA PHE A 119 -5.75 4.03 -8.05
C PHE A 119 -5.78 4.29 -9.56
N GLU A 120 -6.85 4.91 -10.08
CA GLU A 120 -6.99 5.22 -11.50
C GLU A 120 -5.90 6.18 -11.99
N GLN A 121 -5.56 7.22 -11.20
CA GLN A 121 -4.47 8.12 -11.54
C GLN A 121 -3.13 7.38 -11.64
N GLU A 122 -2.83 6.52 -10.68
CA GLU A 122 -1.58 5.77 -10.65
C GLU A 122 -1.50 4.72 -11.75
N TYR A 123 -2.62 4.05 -12.03
CA TYR A 123 -2.68 2.95 -13.00
C TYR A 123 -2.79 3.45 -14.44
N ASN A 124 -3.63 4.45 -14.71
CA ASN A 124 -3.90 4.90 -16.07
C ASN A 124 -2.96 6.00 -16.55
N LYS A 125 -2.28 6.72 -15.64
CA LYS A 125 -1.41 7.86 -15.99
C LYS A 125 0.03 7.66 -15.59
N VAL A 126 0.30 7.38 -14.31
CA VAL A 126 1.67 7.33 -13.79
C VAL A 126 2.39 6.05 -14.25
N TRP A 127 1.76 4.90 -14.08
CA TRP A 127 2.38 3.61 -14.37
C TRP A 127 2.78 3.44 -15.85
N PRO A 128 1.93 3.75 -16.86
CA PRO A 128 2.30 3.57 -18.26
C PRO A 128 3.51 4.41 -18.64
N GLU A 129 3.52 5.69 -18.25
CA GLU A 129 4.63 6.60 -18.56
C GLU A 129 5.94 6.13 -17.93
N GLN A 130 5.91 5.70 -16.67
CA GLN A 130 7.10 5.21 -15.99
C GLN A 130 7.56 3.85 -16.51
N PHE A 131 6.63 2.98 -16.88
CA PHE A 131 6.95 1.68 -17.43
C PHE A 131 7.62 1.79 -18.80
N GLU A 132 7.10 2.63 -19.69
CA GLU A 132 7.73 2.91 -20.99
C GLU A 132 9.13 3.52 -20.85
N LYS A 133 9.33 4.40 -19.85
CA LYS A 133 10.64 4.97 -19.55
C LYS A 133 11.60 3.91 -19.01
N LEU A 134 11.12 3.04 -18.12
CA LEU A 134 11.92 1.96 -17.56
C LEU A 134 12.35 0.97 -18.64
N GLU A 135 11.44 0.61 -19.56
CA GLU A 135 11.75 -0.28 -20.68
C GLU A 135 12.89 0.27 -21.54
N LYS A 136 12.81 1.54 -21.96
CA LYS A 136 13.88 2.21 -22.71
C LYS A 136 15.17 2.29 -21.93
N TRP A 137 15.09 2.63 -20.65
CA TRP A 137 16.26 2.70 -19.78
C TRP A 137 16.95 1.33 -19.66
N LEU A 138 16.18 0.24 -19.59
CA LEU A 138 16.74 -1.12 -19.57
C LEU A 138 17.46 -1.45 -20.88
N GLU A 139 16.88 -1.13 -22.03
CA GLU A 139 17.53 -1.32 -23.33
C GLU A 139 18.84 -0.54 -23.45
N GLU A 140 18.87 0.70 -22.96
CA GLU A 140 20.06 1.56 -22.99
C GLU A 140 21.18 1.10 -22.04
N ASN A 141 20.84 0.35 -20.98
CA ASN A 141 21.77 -0.08 -19.93
C ASN A 141 22.01 -1.60 -19.92
N ASP A 142 21.54 -2.34 -20.92
CA ASP A 142 21.56 -3.81 -20.96
C ASP A 142 22.98 -4.40 -20.76
N GLU A 143 23.96 -3.92 -21.51
CA GLU A 143 25.35 -4.39 -21.42
C GLU A 143 25.95 -4.17 -20.02
N GLN A 144 25.66 -3.03 -19.40
CA GLN A 144 26.11 -2.72 -18.04
C GLN A 144 25.48 -3.70 -17.04
N LEU A 145 24.16 -3.89 -17.12
CA LEU A 145 23.42 -4.73 -16.18
C LEU A 145 23.84 -6.20 -16.26
N GLU A 146 24.08 -6.74 -17.46
CA GLU A 146 24.59 -8.11 -17.62
C GLU A 146 26.03 -8.27 -17.13
N SER A 147 26.85 -7.22 -17.23
CA SER A 147 28.20 -7.22 -16.65
C SER A 147 28.17 -7.25 -15.12
N GLU A 148 27.26 -6.50 -14.49
CA GLU A 148 27.08 -6.46 -13.03
C GLU A 148 26.54 -7.79 -12.47
N LYS A 149 25.75 -8.49 -13.27
CA LYS A 149 25.21 -9.82 -12.94
C LYS A 149 26.24 -10.95 -13.06
N SER A 150 27.20 -10.81 -13.99
CA SER A 150 28.28 -11.78 -14.23
C SER A 150 29.51 -11.59 -13.33
N GLY A 151 29.61 -10.44 -12.65
CA GLY A 151 30.69 -10.10 -11.72
C GLY A 151 30.49 -10.59 -10.27
N ILE A 152 29.49 -11.44 -10.03
CA ILE A 152 29.18 -12.13 -8.77
C ILE A 152 29.38 -13.63 -8.99
#